data_AF-A0A532EX53-F1
#
_entry.id   AF-A0A532EX53-F1
#
_cell.length_a   1.000
_cell.length_b   1.000
_cell.length_c   1.000
_cell.angle_alpha   90.00
_cell.angle_beta   90.00
_cell.angle_gamma   90.00
#
_symmetry.space_group_name_H-M   'P 1'
#
loop_
_entity.id
_entity.type
_entity.pdbx_description
1 polymer ?
#
loop_
_entity_poly.entity_id
_entity_poly.type
_entity_poly.pdbx_seq_one_letter_code
_entity_poly.pdbx_strand_id
1 'polypeptide(L)'
;MLRVGGRTALALVFILLAASWSTVWAADPPCDTYPVLLQTKCAAIWKSLYQEDGPIIAQFGLDQQKRREEGKINAEQHLGENMAFIKQSTEKRLARLKERMAKE
;
A
#
# COMPACT_ATOMS: atom_id res chain seq x y z
N MET A 1 24.04 -25.23 19.20
CA MET A 1 24.30 -24.81 17.80
C MET A 1 23.42 -25.65 16.88
N LEU A 2 22.28 -25.13 16.41
CA LEU A 2 21.44 -25.86 15.46
C LEU A 2 22.09 -25.81 14.07
N ARG A 3 22.50 -26.98 13.56
CA ARG A 3 22.99 -27.13 12.18
C ARG A 3 21.77 -27.20 11.26
N VAL A 4 21.32 -26.05 10.78
CA VAL A 4 20.27 -25.96 9.75
C VAL A 4 20.86 -26.54 8.47
N GLY A 5 20.30 -27.66 7.99
CA GLY A 5 20.76 -28.32 6.78
C GLY A 5 20.59 -27.41 5.55
N GLY A 6 21.49 -27.52 4.56
CA GLY A 6 21.46 -26.65 3.37
C GLY A 6 20.14 -26.63 2.61
N ARG A 7 19.35 -27.71 2.67
CA ARG A 7 18.00 -27.80 2.08
C ARG A 7 16.96 -26.95 2.82
N THR A 8 17.03 -26.89 4.16
CA THR A 8 16.13 -26.05 4.98
C THR A 8 16.47 -24.57 4.84
N ALA A 9 17.74 -24.22 4.61
CA ALA A 9 18.15 -22.85 4.36
C ALA A 9 17.63 -22.33 3.00
N LEU A 10 17.69 -23.13 1.93
CA LEU A 10 17.12 -22.74 0.63
C LEU A 10 15.59 -22.56 0.69
N ALA A 11 14.88 -23.44 1.39
CA ALA A 11 13.43 -23.34 1.52
C ALA A 11 13.00 -22.03 2.22
N LEU A 12 13.72 -21.61 3.26
CA LEU A 12 13.49 -20.35 3.95
C LEU A 12 13.74 -19.13 3.03
N VAL A 13 14.77 -19.18 2.18
CA VAL A 13 15.05 -18.12 1.20
C VAL A 13 13.93 -17.98 0.17
N PHE A 14 13.39 -19.10 -0.35
CA PHE A 14 12.26 -19.05 -1.28
C PHE A 14 10.97 -18.52 -0.64
N ILE A 15 10.70 -18.85 0.62
CA ILE A 15 9.52 -18.33 1.35
C ILE A 15 9.66 -16.82 1.58
N LEU A 16 10.84 -16.33 1.93
CA LEU A 16 11.10 -14.90 2.11
C LEU A 16 11.02 -14.11 0.79
N LEU A 17 11.44 -14.70 -0.33
CA LEU A 17 11.31 -14.13 -1.68
C LEU A 17 9.86 -14.13 -2.19
N ALA A 18 9.02 -15.09 -1.78
CA ALA A 18 7.60 -15.08 -2.11
C ALA A 18 6.83 -14.03 -1.29
N ALA A 19 7.23 -13.81 -0.02
CA ALA A 19 6.61 -12.81 0.85
C ALA A 19 6.89 -11.36 0.41
N SER A 20 8.01 -11.09 -0.27
CA SER A 20 8.30 -9.77 -0.84
C SER A 20 7.46 -9.43 -2.07
N TRP A 21 6.73 -10.41 -2.62
CA TRP A 21 5.73 -10.24 -3.67
C TRP A 21 4.30 -10.18 -3.11
N SER A 22 4.13 -9.61 -1.92
CA SER A 22 2.81 -9.26 -1.43
C SER A 22 2.19 -8.24 -2.40
N THR A 23 1.30 -8.71 -3.29
CA THR A 23 0.38 -7.83 -4.00
C THR A 23 -0.58 -7.29 -2.95
N VAL A 24 -0.18 -6.21 -2.26
CA VAL A 24 -1.13 -5.39 -1.52
C VAL A 24 -2.15 -4.96 -2.57
N TRP A 25 -3.30 -5.62 -2.57
CA TRP A 25 -4.39 -5.29 -3.47
C TRP A 25 -4.81 -3.88 -3.09
N ALA A 26 -4.45 -2.95 -3.97
CA ALA A 26 -5.08 -1.66 -4.03
C ALA A 26 -6.60 -1.87 -3.97
N ALA A 27 -7.33 -1.03 -3.24
CA ALA A 27 -8.77 -0.96 -3.41
C ALA A 27 -9.04 -0.84 -4.91
N ASP A 28 -10.03 -1.57 -5.41
CA ASP A 28 -10.27 -1.66 -6.85
C ASP A 28 -10.35 -0.25 -7.44
N PRO A 29 -9.54 0.07 -8.48
CA PRO A 29 -9.63 1.37 -9.08
C PRO A 29 -11.01 1.59 -9.69
N PRO A 30 -11.52 2.82 -9.71
CA PRO A 30 -12.76 3.16 -10.42
C PRO A 30 -12.50 3.24 -11.94
N CYS A 31 -11.86 2.22 -12.53
CA CYS A 31 -11.51 2.19 -13.94
C CYS A 31 -12.71 1.93 -14.85
N ASP A 32 -13.78 1.35 -14.32
CA ASP A 32 -15.08 1.19 -14.98
C ASP A 32 -15.72 2.52 -15.41
N THR A 33 -15.30 3.64 -14.81
CA THR A 33 -15.70 4.99 -15.21
C THR A 33 -15.08 5.46 -16.54
N TYR A 34 -14.09 4.74 -17.08
CA TYR A 34 -13.43 5.06 -18.35
C TYR A 34 -13.84 4.10 -19.48
N PRO A 35 -13.75 4.53 -20.76
CA PRO A 35 -13.96 3.65 -21.91
C PRO A 35 -13.14 2.36 -21.82
N VAL A 36 -13.70 1.24 -22.30
CA VAL A 36 -13.08 -0.10 -22.20
C VAL A 36 -11.62 -0.11 -22.68
N LEU A 37 -11.33 0.59 -23.78
CA LEU A 37 -9.98 0.68 -24.36
C LEU A 37 -8.94 1.38 -23.45
N LEU A 38 -9.39 2.15 -22.46
CA LEU A 38 -8.54 2.88 -21.50
C LEU A 38 -8.46 2.19 -20.12
N GLN A 39 -9.28 1.17 -19.85
CA GLN A 39 -9.33 0.54 -18.52
C GLN A 39 -7.99 -0.11 -18.13
N THR A 40 -7.32 -0.76 -19.08
CA THR A 40 -5.97 -1.33 -18.85
C THR A 40 -4.95 -0.25 -18.47
N LYS A 41 -5.01 0.92 -19.13
CA LYS A 41 -4.14 2.07 -18.80
C LYS A 41 -4.46 2.62 -17.42
N CYS A 42 -5.74 2.79 -17.10
CA CYS A 42 -6.20 3.21 -15.78
C CYS A 42 -5.69 2.28 -14.67
N ALA A 43 -5.80 0.96 -14.86
CA ALA A 43 -5.33 -0.01 -13.87
C ALA A 43 -3.81 0.05 -13.66
N ALA A 44 -3.04 0.25 -14.74
CA ALA A 44 -1.59 0.44 -14.66
C ALA A 44 -1.21 1.74 -13.92
N ILE A 45 -1.87 2.85 -14.25
CA ILE A 45 -1.65 4.15 -13.58
C ILE A 45 -2.02 4.05 -12.10
N TRP A 46 -3.13 3.41 -11.76
CA TRP A 46 -3.56 3.19 -10.38
C TRP A 46 -2.54 2.41 -9.58
N LYS A 47 -2.03 1.31 -10.14
CA LYS A 47 -0.98 0.51 -9.52
C LYS A 47 0.29 1.35 -9.26
N SER A 48 0.71 2.16 -10.23
CA SER A 48 1.85 3.08 -10.04
C SER A 48 1.60 4.08 -8.92
N LEU A 49 0.43 4.71 -8.88
CA LEU A 49 0.05 5.67 -7.84
C LEU A 49 0.04 5.04 -6.44
N TYR A 50 -0.41 3.79 -6.32
CA TYR A 50 -0.33 3.03 -5.07
C TYR A 50 1.12 2.78 -4.64
N GLN A 51 2.01 2.44 -5.58
CA GLN A 51 3.43 2.23 -5.30
C GLN A 51 4.10 3.54 -4.88
N GLU A 52 3.77 4.66 -5.53
CA GLU A 52 4.25 6.00 -5.18
C GLU A 52 3.82 6.41 -3.76
N ASP A 53 2.64 5.98 -3.32
CA ASP A 53 2.14 6.26 -1.96
C ASP A 53 2.75 5.35 -0.89
N GLY A 54 3.42 4.25 -1.27
CA GLY A 54 3.94 3.25 -0.33
C GLY A 54 4.81 3.85 0.78
N PRO A 55 5.83 4.67 0.47
CA PRO A 55 6.70 5.27 1.49
C PRO A 55 5.96 6.15 2.51
N ILE A 56 5.01 6.98 2.07
CA ILE A 56 4.27 7.86 2.99
C ILE A 56 3.27 7.10 3.86
N ILE A 57 2.65 6.04 3.34
CA ILE A 57 1.79 5.15 4.12
C ILE A 57 2.60 4.41 5.18
N ALA A 58 3.78 3.89 4.82
CA ALA A 58 4.67 3.21 5.74
C ALA A 58 5.15 4.14 6.86
N GLN A 59 5.60 5.36 6.50
CA GLN A 59 6.04 6.35 7.49
C GLN A 59 4.92 6.73 8.45
N PHE A 60 3.71 6.98 7.94
CA PHE A 60 2.55 7.25 8.77
C PHE A 60 2.28 6.11 9.78
N GLY A 61 2.35 4.84 9.33
CA GLY A 61 2.20 3.69 10.21
C GLY A 61 3.26 3.60 11.31
N LEU A 62 4.53 3.87 10.97
CA LEU A 62 5.63 3.91 11.95
C LEU A 62 5.45 5.05 12.96
N ASP A 63 5.04 6.23 12.51
CA ASP A 63 4.78 7.37 13.38
C ASP A 63 3.61 7.11 14.33
N GLN A 64 2.55 6.47 13.84
CA GLN A 64 1.42 6.02 14.64
C GLN A 64 1.85 5.00 15.71
N GLN A 65 2.65 4.01 15.32
CA GLN A 65 3.17 3.00 16.24
C GLN A 65 4.00 3.64 17.36
N LYS A 66 4.97 4.48 16.98
CA LYS A 66 5.82 5.20 17.93
C LYS A 66 5.00 6.04 18.90
N ARG A 67 4.00 6.80 18.41
CA ARG A 67 3.13 7.62 19.27
C ARG A 67 2.29 6.78 20.24
N ARG A 68 1.86 5.58 19.85
CA ARG A 68 1.19 4.63 20.76
C ARG A 68 2.16 4.11 21.83
N GLU A 69 3.36 3.71 21.45
CA GLU A 69 4.40 3.21 22.36
C GLU A 69 4.84 4.29 23.37
N GLU A 70 4.89 5.55 22.94
CA GLU A 70 5.17 6.71 23.80
C GLU A 70 3.95 7.18 24.63
N GLY A 71 2.79 6.53 24.51
CA GLY A 71 1.57 6.90 25.23
C GLY A 71 0.94 8.23 24.79
N LYS A 72 1.35 8.77 23.62
CA LYS A 72 0.86 10.06 23.08
C LYS A 72 -0.53 9.96 22.45
N ILE A 73 -0.94 8.77 22.05
CA ILE A 73 -2.29 8.50 21.53
C ILE A 73 -2.86 7.22 22.12
N ASN A 74 -4.15 7.23 22.40
CA ASN A 74 -4.90 6.05 22.79
C ASN A 74 -5.41 5.26 21.57
N ALA A 75 -6.15 4.18 21.81
CA ALA A 75 -6.65 3.32 20.75
C ALA A 75 -7.69 3.98 19.83
N GLU A 76 -8.56 4.80 20.40
CA GLU A 76 -9.61 5.52 19.67
C GLU A 76 -9.00 6.61 18.77
N GLN A 77 -8.05 7.39 19.29
CA GLN A 77 -7.34 8.42 18.56
C GLN A 77 -6.59 7.83 17.37
N HIS A 78 -5.85 6.73 17.55
CA HIS A 78 -5.19 6.05 16.44
C HIS A 78 -6.16 5.56 15.38
N LEU A 79 -7.31 4.97 15.78
CA LEU A 79 -8.30 4.52 14.83
C LEU A 79 -8.85 5.71 14.02
N GLY A 80 -9.20 6.80 14.70
CA GLY A 80 -9.69 8.03 14.06
C GLY A 80 -8.67 8.64 13.11
N GLU A 81 -7.41 8.75 13.53
CA GLU A 81 -6.31 9.28 12.71
C GLU A 81 -6.01 8.38 11.51
N ASN A 82 -6.00 7.06 11.68
CA ASN A 82 -5.86 6.11 10.56
C ASN A 82 -6.97 6.27 9.53
N MET A 83 -8.23 6.37 9.98
CA MET A 83 -9.36 6.54 9.08
C MET A 83 -9.28 7.86 8.32
N ALA A 84 -8.89 8.95 9.00
CA ALA A 84 -8.67 10.24 8.37
C ALA A 84 -7.55 10.19 7.31
N PHE A 85 -6.43 9.55 7.63
CA PHE A 85 -5.32 9.38 6.69
C PHE A 85 -5.69 8.53 5.47
N ILE A 86 -6.40 7.40 5.67
CA ILE A 86 -6.87 6.54 4.58
C ILE A 86 -7.81 7.32 3.65
N LYS A 87 -8.75 8.08 4.21
CA LYS A 87 -9.66 8.93 3.43
C LYS A 87 -8.88 9.95 2.61
N GLN A 88 -8.02 10.75 3.25
CA GLN A 88 -7.27 11.81 2.58
C GLN A 88 -6.32 11.26 1.50
N SER A 89 -5.62 10.15 1.78
CA SER A 89 -4.71 9.52 0.81
C SER A 89 -5.46 8.95 -0.39
N THR A 90 -6.64 8.36 -0.17
CA THR A 90 -7.50 7.86 -1.25
C THR A 90 -8.01 9.01 -2.13
N GLU A 91 -8.48 10.11 -1.55
CA GLU A 91 -8.92 11.30 -2.29
C GLU A 91 -7.77 11.89 -3.15
N LYS A 92 -6.56 12.01 -2.58
CA LYS A 92 -5.37 12.45 -3.32
C LYS A 92 -4.99 11.50 -4.45
N ARG A 93 -5.12 10.20 -4.24
CA ARG A 93 -4.85 9.19 -5.28
C ARG A 93 -5.86 9.28 -6.42
N LEU A 94 -7.14 9.43 -6.10
CA LEU A 94 -8.20 9.61 -7.10
C LEU A 94 -8.00 10.89 -7.92
N ALA A 95 -7.60 12.00 -7.29
CA ALA A 95 -7.29 13.25 -7.99
C ALA A 95 -6.13 13.07 -8.98
N ARG A 96 -5.03 12.43 -8.55
CA ARG A 96 -3.89 12.12 -9.43
C ARG A 96 -4.24 11.12 -10.54
N LEU A 97 -5.11 10.14 -10.27
CA LEU A 97 -5.61 9.22 -11.30
C LEU A 97 -6.34 10.00 -12.39
N LYS A 98 -7.28 10.88 -12.02
CA LYS A 98 -8.01 11.73 -12.98
C LYS A 98 -7.06 12.60 -13.80
N GLU A 99 -6.08 13.23 -13.16
CA GLU A 99 -5.10 14.08 -13.84
C GLU A 99 -4.26 13.30 -14.88
N ARG A 100 -3.85 12.07 -14.55
CA ARG A 100 -3.07 11.22 -15.47
C ARG A 100 -3.94 10.66 -16.58
N MET A 101 -5.16 10.22 -16.27
CA MET A 101 -6.11 9.71 -17.28
C MET A 101 -6.58 10.78 -18.26
N ALA A 102 -6.56 12.06 -17.89
CA ALA A 102 -6.85 13.17 -18.82
C ALA A 102 -5.79 13.34 -19.93
N LYS A 103 -4.64 12.65 -19.82
CA LYS A 103 -3.53 12.68 -20.78
C LYS A 103 -3.51 11.43 -21.70
N GLU A 104 -4.44 10.49 -21.50
CA GLU A 104 -4.51 9.21 -22.21
C GLU A 104 -5.62 9.17 -23.27
#